data_AF-A0A316WP70-F1
#
_entry.id   AF-A0A316WP70-F1
#
_cell.length_a   1.000
_cell.length_b   1.000
_cell.length_c   1.000
_cell.angle_alpha   90.00
_cell.angle_beta   90.00
_cell.angle_gamma   90.00
#
_symmetry.space_group_name_H-M   'P 1'
#
loop_
_entity.id
_entity.type
_entity.pdbx_description
1 polymer ?
#
loop_
_entity_poly.entity_id
_entity_poly.type
_entity_poly.pdbx_seq_one_letter_code
_entity_poly.pdbx_strand_id
1 'polypeptide(L)'
;MSCTPIYKKMNVDKETYEGLNDGLYANLQTTKGNLIVKLEDKKAPVTVANFIGLAEGKIDNKAKAKGVPYYDGTIFHRVIKDFMIQGGDPKGTGAGDPGYKFEDERNDLKHTGKGILSMANSGPNTNGSQFFITEVATPWLDGRHTIFGKVVKGNDVIDVIANVEKGAQDKPKTDIVLEKVSVFSKGDEYKHYDAAKTFNEGKAKIAENNKAFAAKEEAEKKKKEEEFKANQEKLVENLKAGMQKTESGLYYKITKTADGKAPKVGDNVSVHYAGKLVDGTEFDSSFKRNEPIDIPIGMGRVIKGWDEGILLLKEGETATLLIPPAMAYGERGAGGVIPPNSWLVFDVELVKVK
;
A
#
# COMPACT_ATOMS: atom_id res chain seq x y z
N MET A 1 -4.56 21.25 -46.81
CA MET A 1 -5.50 20.98 -45.71
C MET A 1 -4.75 21.14 -44.40
N SER A 2 -5.09 22.14 -43.58
CA SER A 2 -4.46 22.32 -42.27
C SER A 2 -4.96 21.23 -41.32
N CYS A 3 -4.12 20.26 -40.98
CA CYS A 3 -4.44 19.29 -39.93
C CYS A 3 -4.43 20.01 -38.58
N THR A 4 -5.59 20.21 -37.97
CA THR A 4 -5.69 20.69 -36.59
C THR A 4 -4.84 19.78 -35.67
N PRO A 5 -3.86 20.33 -34.94
CA PRO A 5 -3.00 19.55 -34.07
C PRO A 5 -3.79 18.78 -33.00
N ILE A 6 -3.31 17.60 -32.60
CA ILE A 6 -3.99 16.71 -31.63
C ILE A 6 -4.34 17.45 -30.34
N TYR A 7 -3.42 18.23 -29.76
CA TYR A 7 -3.66 18.97 -28.52
C TYR A 7 -4.88 19.89 -28.60
N LYS A 8 -5.10 20.59 -29.73
CA LYS A 8 -6.29 21.44 -29.94
C LYS A 8 -7.57 20.61 -30.02
N LYS A 9 -7.54 19.44 -30.66
CA LYS A 9 -8.72 18.55 -30.75
C LYS A 9 -9.11 17.98 -29.38
N MET A 10 -8.14 17.83 -28.49
CA MET A 10 -8.30 17.21 -27.17
C MET A 10 -8.53 18.22 -26.05
N ASN A 11 -8.63 19.51 -26.36
CA ASN A 11 -8.71 20.61 -25.40
C ASN A 11 -7.58 20.57 -24.36
N VAL A 12 -6.37 20.29 -24.83
CA VAL A 12 -5.13 20.31 -24.05
C VAL A 12 -4.26 21.42 -24.61
N ASP A 13 -3.71 22.27 -23.74
CA ASP A 13 -2.78 23.30 -24.17
C ASP A 13 -1.48 22.66 -24.70
N LYS A 14 -0.81 23.39 -25.59
CA LYS A 14 0.36 22.88 -26.31
C LYS A 14 1.49 22.51 -25.35
N GLU A 15 1.75 23.33 -24.34
CA GLU A 15 2.83 23.13 -23.38
C GLU A 15 2.60 21.87 -22.54
N THR A 16 1.38 21.69 -22.02
CA THR A 16 0.99 20.47 -21.32
C THR A 16 1.22 19.26 -22.21
N TYR A 17 0.71 19.25 -23.45
CA TYR A 17 0.87 18.11 -24.37
C TYR A 17 2.34 17.81 -24.70
N GLU A 18 3.14 18.84 -24.97
CA GLU A 18 4.57 18.69 -25.27
C GLU A 18 5.36 18.16 -24.07
N GLY A 19 4.97 18.49 -22.84
CA GLY A 19 5.56 17.99 -21.60
C GLY A 19 5.15 16.56 -21.19
N LEU A 20 4.13 15.97 -21.81
CA LEU A 20 3.73 14.58 -21.51
C LEU A 20 4.79 13.58 -21.98
N ASN A 21 4.91 12.45 -21.29
CA ASN A 21 5.67 11.31 -21.79
C ASN A 21 4.83 10.50 -22.79
N ASP A 22 5.45 9.57 -23.51
CA ASP A 22 4.72 8.58 -24.29
C ASP A 22 3.76 7.78 -23.39
N GLY A 23 2.57 7.48 -23.92
CA GLY A 23 1.50 6.87 -23.14
C GLY A 23 0.10 7.17 -23.67
N LEU A 24 -0.88 6.63 -22.96
CA LEU A 24 -2.30 6.80 -23.20
C LEU A 24 -2.90 7.74 -22.14
N TYR A 25 -3.69 8.71 -22.59
CA TYR A 25 -4.19 9.79 -21.75
C TYR A 25 -5.68 10.03 -21.96
N ALA A 26 -6.33 10.54 -20.93
CA ALA A 26 -7.68 11.08 -21.00
C ALA A 26 -7.71 12.51 -20.46
N ASN A 27 -8.43 13.40 -21.16
CA ASN A 27 -8.82 14.71 -20.65
C ASN A 27 -10.28 14.65 -20.21
N LEU A 28 -10.50 14.69 -18.90
CA LEU A 28 -11.82 14.79 -18.28
C LEU A 28 -12.14 16.28 -18.16
N GLN A 29 -12.90 16.80 -19.11
CA GLN A 29 -13.31 18.20 -19.16
C GLN A 29 -14.54 18.36 -18.27
N THR A 30 -14.38 19.14 -17.20
CA THR A 30 -15.44 19.35 -16.21
C THR A 30 -15.87 20.81 -16.17
N THR A 31 -17.06 21.06 -15.66
CA THR A 31 -17.55 22.41 -15.28
C THR A 31 -16.65 23.17 -14.28
N LYS A 32 -15.64 22.51 -13.69
CA LYS A 32 -14.65 23.11 -12.77
C LYS A 32 -13.24 23.17 -13.33
N GLY A 33 -13.02 22.70 -14.56
CA GLY A 33 -11.71 22.66 -15.21
C GLY A 33 -11.35 21.27 -15.74
N ASN A 34 -10.18 21.17 -16.36
CA ASN A 34 -9.72 19.95 -17.01
C ASN A 34 -8.84 19.11 -16.08
N LEU A 35 -9.05 17.80 -16.10
CA LEU A 35 -8.19 16.82 -15.45
C LEU A 35 -7.52 15.96 -16.53
N ILE A 36 -6.21 16.11 -16.70
CA ILE A 36 -5.44 15.24 -17.61
C ILE A 36 -4.94 14.05 -16.83
N VAL A 37 -5.35 12.86 -17.24
CA VAL A 37 -5.04 11.58 -16.61
C VAL A 37 -4.11 10.80 -17.53
N LYS A 38 -2.98 10.32 -17.00
CA LYS A 38 -2.21 9.23 -17.59
C LYS A 38 -2.85 7.90 -17.21
N LEU A 39 -3.16 7.07 -18.20
CA LEU A 39 -3.78 5.76 -18.00
C LEU A 39 -2.71 4.68 -17.87
N GLU A 40 -2.97 3.69 -17.03
CA GLU A 40 -2.04 2.61 -16.67
C GLU A 40 -2.36 1.32 -17.45
N ASP A 41 -2.37 1.42 -18.78
CA ASP A 41 -2.77 0.33 -19.70
C ASP A 41 -1.92 -0.93 -19.55
N LYS A 42 -0.67 -0.80 -19.11
CA LYS A 42 0.23 -1.94 -18.87
C LYS A 42 -0.06 -2.66 -17.55
N LYS A 43 -0.69 -1.98 -16.59
CA LYS A 43 -0.99 -2.51 -15.25
C LYS A 43 -2.46 -2.89 -15.07
N ALA A 44 -3.35 -2.24 -15.80
CA ALA A 44 -4.80 -2.49 -15.79
C ALA A 44 -5.37 -2.42 -17.23
N PRO A 45 -4.92 -3.29 -18.15
CA PRO A 45 -5.26 -3.23 -19.57
C PRO A 45 -6.76 -3.29 -19.84
N VAL A 46 -7.50 -4.16 -19.14
CA VAL A 46 -8.94 -4.34 -19.38
C VAL A 46 -9.75 -3.18 -18.82
N THR A 47 -9.35 -2.64 -17.68
CA THR A 47 -9.98 -1.50 -17.02
C THR A 47 -9.77 -0.23 -17.83
N VAL A 48 -8.54 0.02 -18.31
CA VAL A 48 -8.24 1.14 -19.20
C VAL A 48 -9.01 1.01 -20.51
N ALA A 49 -9.04 -0.18 -21.10
CA ALA A 49 -9.81 -0.45 -22.32
C ALA A 49 -11.32 -0.23 -22.13
N ASN A 50 -11.88 -0.65 -20.99
CA ASN A 50 -13.27 -0.37 -20.63
C ASN A 50 -13.53 1.13 -20.55
N PHE A 51 -12.70 1.87 -19.82
CA PHE A 51 -12.85 3.31 -19.65
C PHE A 51 -12.79 4.04 -20.99
N ILE A 52 -11.79 3.74 -21.84
CA ILE A 52 -11.64 4.36 -23.15
C ILE A 52 -12.80 3.99 -24.08
N GLY A 53 -13.15 2.70 -24.14
CA GLY A 53 -14.23 2.23 -25.00
C GLY A 53 -15.58 2.83 -24.63
N LEU A 54 -15.84 3.09 -23.34
CA LEU A 54 -17.01 3.84 -22.88
C LEU A 54 -16.90 5.33 -23.24
N ALA A 55 -15.76 5.97 -22.99
CA ALA A 55 -15.54 7.39 -23.33
C ALA A 55 -15.72 7.66 -24.84
N GLU A 56 -15.29 6.74 -25.70
CA GLU A 56 -15.41 6.87 -27.16
C GLU A 56 -16.72 6.29 -27.73
N GLY A 57 -17.60 5.74 -26.88
CA GLY A 57 -18.86 5.12 -27.32
C GLY A 57 -18.69 3.84 -28.15
N LYS A 58 -17.53 3.18 -28.05
CA LYS A 58 -17.16 1.97 -28.81
C LYS A 58 -17.59 0.67 -28.11
N ILE A 59 -17.89 0.70 -26.82
CA ILE A 59 -18.40 -0.45 -26.06
C ILE A 59 -19.93 -0.37 -25.95
N ASP A 60 -20.58 -1.45 -26.36
CA ASP A 60 -22.04 -1.61 -26.21
C ASP A 60 -22.41 -1.61 -24.72
N ASN A 61 -23.43 -0.82 -24.36
CA ASN A 61 -23.87 -0.62 -22.99
C ASN A 61 -25.38 -0.35 -22.94
N LYS A 62 -25.97 -0.38 -21.74
CA LYS A 62 -27.42 -0.18 -21.56
C LYS A 62 -27.84 1.26 -21.29
N ALA A 63 -26.90 2.20 -21.13
CA ALA A 63 -27.21 3.58 -20.73
C ALA A 63 -27.24 4.56 -21.90
N LYS A 64 -26.47 4.31 -22.96
CA LYS A 64 -26.34 5.17 -24.13
C LYS A 64 -26.36 4.32 -25.41
N ALA A 65 -26.84 4.91 -26.50
CA ALA A 65 -26.79 4.27 -27.82
C ALA A 65 -25.34 4.07 -28.28
N LYS A 66 -25.11 3.07 -29.13
CA LYS A 66 -23.78 2.80 -29.71
C LYS A 66 -23.24 4.02 -30.46
N GLY A 67 -21.96 4.31 -30.28
CA GLY A 67 -21.29 5.48 -30.85
C GLY A 67 -21.51 6.79 -30.08
N VAL A 68 -22.35 6.79 -29.04
CA VAL A 68 -22.52 7.94 -28.15
C VAL A 68 -21.54 7.81 -26.97
N PRO A 69 -20.67 8.82 -26.74
CA PRO A 69 -19.79 8.87 -25.57
C PRO A 69 -20.55 8.64 -24.26
N TYR A 70 -20.08 7.69 -23.45
CA TYR A 70 -20.79 7.25 -22.25
C TYR A 70 -20.75 8.29 -21.12
N TYR A 71 -19.58 8.88 -20.89
CA TYR A 71 -19.31 9.75 -19.76
C TYR A 71 -19.75 11.20 -19.97
N ASP A 72 -19.96 11.63 -21.21
CA ASP A 72 -20.37 12.99 -21.54
C ASP A 72 -21.75 13.28 -20.92
N GLY A 73 -21.80 14.31 -20.09
CA GLY A 73 -22.97 14.72 -19.30
C GLY A 73 -23.14 13.98 -17.97
N THR A 74 -22.28 13.03 -17.62
CA THR A 74 -22.33 12.40 -16.28
C THR A 74 -21.75 13.34 -15.22
N ILE A 75 -22.05 13.10 -13.94
CA ILE A 75 -21.64 13.99 -12.84
C ILE A 75 -20.72 13.29 -11.84
N PHE A 76 -19.96 14.09 -11.09
CA PHE A 76 -19.40 13.64 -9.81
C PHE A 76 -20.50 13.64 -8.75
N HIS A 77 -21.15 12.49 -8.57
CA HIS A 77 -22.35 12.35 -7.74
C HIS A 77 -22.02 12.20 -6.24
N ARG A 78 -20.75 11.99 -5.88
CA ARG A 78 -20.30 11.89 -4.50
C ARG A 78 -18.91 12.49 -4.35
N VAL A 79 -18.76 13.43 -3.42
CA VAL A 79 -17.53 14.17 -3.18
C VAL A 79 -17.25 14.20 -1.68
N ILE A 80 -16.12 13.66 -1.23
CA ILE A 80 -15.75 13.65 0.18
C ILE A 80 -14.39 14.28 0.32
N LYS A 81 -14.35 15.41 1.03
CA LYS A 81 -13.12 16.13 1.32
C LYS A 81 -12.17 15.25 2.14
N ASP A 82 -10.88 15.33 1.84
CA ASP A 82 -9.79 14.55 2.41
C ASP A 82 -9.99 13.04 2.16
N PHE A 83 -10.66 12.71 1.05
CA PHE A 83 -10.85 11.34 0.61
C PHE A 83 -10.82 11.23 -0.91
N MET A 84 -11.92 11.55 -1.60
CA MET A 84 -12.06 11.31 -3.05
C MET A 84 -13.25 12.05 -3.69
N ILE A 85 -13.21 12.13 -5.03
CA ILE A 85 -14.32 12.57 -5.90
C ILE A 85 -14.75 11.39 -6.79
N GLN A 86 -16.03 11.00 -6.75
CA GLN A 86 -16.56 9.82 -7.46
C GLN A 86 -17.59 10.22 -8.52
N GLY A 87 -17.45 9.63 -9.71
CA GLY A 87 -18.27 9.90 -10.89
C GLY A 87 -18.46 8.66 -11.78
N GLY A 88 -18.89 8.88 -13.03
CA GLY A 88 -19.05 7.81 -14.02
C GLY A 88 -20.36 7.02 -13.93
N ASP A 89 -21.34 7.48 -13.14
CA ASP A 89 -22.70 6.93 -13.14
C ASP A 89 -23.58 7.72 -14.13
N PRO A 90 -24.16 7.08 -15.16
CA PRO A 90 -25.04 7.74 -16.13
C PRO A 90 -26.33 8.30 -15.52
N LYS A 91 -26.77 7.79 -14.36
CA LYS A 91 -27.95 8.26 -13.64
C LYS A 91 -27.62 9.31 -12.58
N GLY A 92 -26.34 9.46 -12.20
CA GLY A 92 -25.90 10.38 -11.16
C GLY A 92 -26.45 10.07 -9.76
N THR A 93 -26.78 8.81 -9.48
CA THR A 93 -27.34 8.35 -8.19
C THR A 93 -26.35 7.55 -7.35
N GLY A 94 -25.24 7.11 -7.93
CA GLY A 94 -24.27 6.19 -7.36
C GLY A 94 -24.61 4.71 -7.54
N ALA A 95 -25.76 4.40 -8.16
CA ALA A 95 -26.23 3.02 -8.34
C ALA A 95 -26.23 2.55 -9.80
N GLY A 96 -26.00 3.44 -10.77
CA GLY A 96 -25.98 3.06 -12.18
C GLY A 96 -24.66 2.42 -12.63
N ASP A 97 -24.73 1.71 -13.75
CA ASP A 97 -23.61 1.00 -14.37
C ASP A 97 -23.85 0.87 -15.89
N PRO A 98 -22.91 0.32 -16.68
CA PRO A 98 -23.07 0.21 -18.13
C PRO A 98 -23.92 -0.99 -18.56
N GLY A 99 -24.51 -1.73 -17.61
CA GLY A 99 -25.31 -2.93 -17.87
C GLY A 99 -24.52 -4.23 -17.82
N TYR A 100 -23.27 -4.19 -17.37
CA TYR A 100 -22.39 -5.33 -17.16
C TYR A 100 -21.44 -5.08 -15.98
N LYS A 101 -20.78 -6.15 -15.52
CA LYS A 101 -19.70 -6.12 -14.54
C LYS A 101 -18.47 -6.84 -15.08
N PHE A 102 -17.29 -6.53 -14.55
CA PHE A 102 -16.05 -7.25 -14.83
C PHE A 102 -15.16 -7.32 -13.58
N GLU A 103 -14.21 -8.26 -13.62
CA GLU A 103 -13.29 -8.58 -12.54
C GLU A 103 -12.34 -7.42 -12.20
N ASP A 104 -11.82 -7.42 -10.96
CA ASP A 104 -10.73 -6.51 -10.58
C ASP A 104 -9.44 -6.95 -11.26
N GLU A 105 -8.66 -6.02 -11.80
CA GLU A 105 -7.28 -6.29 -12.21
C GLU A 105 -6.34 -6.01 -11.04
N ARG A 106 -5.73 -7.07 -10.49
CA ARG A 106 -4.71 -6.94 -9.44
C ARG A 106 -3.42 -6.40 -10.05
N ASN A 107 -2.87 -5.37 -9.42
CA ASN A 107 -1.59 -4.80 -9.78
C ASN A 107 -0.84 -4.29 -8.54
N ASP A 108 0.39 -3.82 -8.76
CA ASP A 108 1.32 -3.33 -7.74
C ASP A 108 1.13 -1.84 -7.43
N LEU A 109 0.14 -1.18 -8.05
CA LEU A 109 -0.17 0.23 -7.78
C LEU A 109 -0.82 0.37 -6.40
N LYS A 110 -0.62 1.53 -5.77
CA LYS A 110 -1.11 1.86 -4.43
C LYS A 110 -1.71 3.27 -4.42
N HIS A 111 -2.70 3.50 -3.57
CA HIS A 111 -3.35 4.79 -3.40
C HIS A 111 -2.48 5.73 -2.54
N THR A 112 -1.31 6.10 -3.08
CA THR A 112 -0.25 6.83 -2.37
C THR A 112 -0.49 8.32 -2.19
N GLY A 113 -1.53 8.89 -2.78
CA GLY A 113 -1.78 10.32 -2.69
C GLY A 113 -2.87 10.82 -3.64
N LYS A 114 -2.90 12.14 -3.80
CA LYS A 114 -3.84 12.86 -4.67
C LYS A 114 -3.74 12.44 -6.13
N GLY A 115 -4.89 12.43 -6.81
CA GLY A 115 -4.98 12.28 -8.26
C GLY A 115 -4.98 10.85 -8.75
N ILE A 116 -5.08 9.85 -7.89
CA ILE A 116 -5.09 8.43 -8.31
C ILE A 116 -6.50 8.08 -8.79
N LEU A 117 -6.60 7.65 -10.04
CA LEU A 117 -7.84 7.23 -10.68
C LEU A 117 -8.02 5.72 -10.49
N SER A 118 -9.16 5.35 -9.90
CA SER A 118 -9.43 3.97 -9.50
C SER A 118 -10.90 3.62 -9.68
N MET A 119 -11.21 2.34 -9.93
CA MET A 119 -12.58 1.89 -10.14
C MET A 119 -13.38 1.90 -8.84
N ALA A 120 -14.57 2.48 -8.87
CA ALA A 120 -15.55 2.26 -7.82
C ALA A 120 -16.23 0.90 -8.05
N ASN A 121 -16.47 0.14 -6.98
CA ASN A 121 -17.11 -1.16 -7.03
C ASN A 121 -18.02 -1.37 -5.80
N SER A 122 -18.85 -2.40 -5.84
CA SER A 122 -19.77 -2.81 -4.76
C SER A 122 -19.31 -4.13 -4.10
N GLY A 123 -17.99 -4.34 -4.06
CA GLY A 123 -17.37 -5.60 -3.67
C GLY A 123 -16.51 -6.20 -4.80
N PRO A 124 -15.76 -7.28 -4.52
CA PRO A 124 -14.83 -7.87 -5.47
C PRO A 124 -15.50 -8.20 -6.81
N ASN A 125 -14.82 -7.89 -7.91
CA ASN A 125 -15.22 -8.22 -9.27
C ASN A 125 -16.54 -7.59 -9.73
N THR A 126 -16.84 -6.39 -9.23
CA THR A 126 -18.07 -5.65 -9.61
C THR A 126 -17.78 -4.32 -10.31
N ASN A 127 -16.65 -4.24 -11.01
CA ASN A 127 -16.30 -3.05 -11.78
C ASN A 127 -17.31 -2.82 -12.90
N GLY A 128 -17.65 -1.54 -13.13
CA GLY A 128 -18.58 -1.12 -14.18
C GLY A 128 -18.03 0.09 -14.92
N SER A 129 -18.67 1.25 -14.72
CA SER A 129 -18.26 2.53 -15.30
C SER A 129 -17.84 3.55 -14.25
N GLN A 130 -18.26 3.36 -13.00
CA GLN A 130 -17.98 4.32 -11.95
C GLN A 130 -16.52 4.28 -11.55
N PHE A 131 -15.95 5.46 -11.32
CA PHE A 131 -14.56 5.64 -10.89
C PHE A 131 -14.50 6.73 -9.83
N PHE A 132 -13.39 6.78 -9.11
CA PHE A 132 -13.06 7.89 -8.23
C PHE A 132 -11.63 8.38 -8.44
N ILE A 133 -11.39 9.63 -8.06
CA ILE A 133 -10.07 10.26 -8.01
C ILE A 133 -9.79 10.63 -6.56
N THR A 134 -8.67 10.18 -6.01
CA THR A 134 -8.27 10.46 -4.63
C THR A 134 -7.87 11.92 -4.41
N GLU A 135 -8.18 12.49 -3.24
CA GLU A 135 -7.66 13.79 -2.79
C GLU A 135 -6.42 13.63 -1.91
N VAL A 136 -6.32 12.51 -1.17
CA VAL A 136 -5.23 12.18 -0.24
C VAL A 136 -4.77 10.73 -0.42
N ALA A 137 -3.77 10.28 0.34
CA ALA A 137 -3.38 8.88 0.38
C ALA A 137 -4.47 8.04 1.07
N THR A 138 -4.88 6.94 0.44
CA THR A 138 -5.97 6.07 0.92
C THR A 138 -5.55 4.59 0.92
N PRO A 139 -4.50 4.21 1.68
CA PRO A 139 -3.91 2.87 1.61
C PRO A 139 -4.87 1.73 1.98
N TRP A 140 -5.95 2.02 2.72
CA TRP A 140 -6.98 1.03 3.04
C TRP A 140 -7.77 0.53 1.81
N LEU A 141 -7.67 1.21 0.66
CA LEU A 141 -8.27 0.81 -0.62
C LEU A 141 -7.34 -0.09 -1.46
N ASP A 142 -6.08 -0.27 -1.07
CA ASP A 142 -5.10 -1.00 -1.86
C ASP A 142 -5.50 -2.47 -2.03
N GLY A 143 -5.45 -2.94 -3.29
CA GLY A 143 -5.86 -4.29 -3.67
C GLY A 143 -7.38 -4.54 -3.64
N ARG A 144 -8.20 -3.54 -3.31
CA ARG A 144 -9.68 -3.62 -3.30
C ARG A 144 -10.33 -2.89 -4.47
N HIS A 145 -9.65 -1.90 -5.02
CA HIS A 145 -10.09 -1.09 -6.14
C HIS A 145 -8.99 -1.04 -7.19
N THR A 146 -9.30 -1.41 -8.43
CA THR A 146 -8.32 -1.39 -9.52
C THR A 146 -7.93 0.05 -9.85
N ILE A 147 -6.69 0.41 -9.52
CA ILE A 147 -6.06 1.65 -9.98
C ILE A 147 -5.73 1.48 -11.47
N PHE A 148 -6.16 2.44 -12.27
CA PHE A 148 -6.00 2.40 -13.73
C PHE A 148 -5.55 3.74 -14.34
N GLY A 149 -5.22 4.73 -13.51
CA GLY A 149 -4.64 5.98 -13.99
C GLY A 149 -4.21 6.92 -12.88
N LYS A 150 -3.59 8.04 -13.28
CA LYS A 150 -3.20 9.13 -12.39
C LYS A 150 -3.33 10.48 -13.08
N VAL A 151 -3.93 11.46 -12.40
CA VAL A 151 -3.96 12.86 -12.81
C VAL A 151 -2.54 13.41 -12.85
N VAL A 152 -2.13 13.90 -14.02
CA VAL A 152 -0.83 14.53 -14.28
C VAL A 152 -0.93 16.05 -14.44
N LYS A 153 -2.14 16.57 -14.66
CA LYS A 153 -2.46 18.01 -14.68
C LYS A 153 -3.89 18.24 -14.18
N GLY A 154 -4.09 19.26 -13.36
CA GLY A 154 -5.39 19.61 -12.78
C GLY A 154 -5.58 19.17 -11.31
N ASN A 155 -4.50 18.99 -10.54
CA ASN A 155 -4.62 18.67 -9.11
C ASN A 155 -5.38 19.75 -8.32
N ASP A 156 -5.25 21.01 -8.73
CA ASP A 156 -6.02 22.14 -8.23
C ASP A 156 -7.53 22.01 -8.53
N VAL A 157 -7.89 21.44 -9.68
CA VAL A 157 -9.29 21.16 -10.03
C VAL A 157 -9.88 20.10 -9.09
N ILE A 158 -9.09 19.08 -8.69
CA ILE A 158 -9.53 18.10 -7.68
C ILE A 158 -9.89 18.82 -6.38
N ASP A 159 -9.05 19.76 -5.93
CA ASP A 159 -9.29 20.53 -4.72
C ASP A 159 -10.54 21.41 -4.85
N VAL A 160 -10.72 22.06 -6.00
CA VAL A 160 -11.93 22.87 -6.27
C VAL A 160 -13.19 22.01 -6.20
N ILE A 161 -13.17 20.82 -6.80
CA ILE A 161 -14.29 19.87 -6.78
C ILE A 161 -14.53 19.39 -5.34
N ALA A 162 -13.49 18.98 -4.61
CA ALA A 162 -13.61 18.46 -3.25
C ALA A 162 -14.21 19.45 -2.24
N ASN A 163 -13.91 20.74 -2.43
CA ASN A 163 -14.32 21.81 -1.54
C ASN A 163 -15.70 22.41 -1.87
N VAL A 164 -16.43 21.92 -2.88
CA VAL A 164 -17.78 22.43 -3.16
C VAL A 164 -18.74 22.15 -2.01
N GLU A 165 -19.79 22.96 -1.95
CA GLU A 165 -20.92 22.72 -1.06
C GLU A 165 -21.65 21.43 -1.43
N LYS A 166 -21.91 20.60 -0.42
CA LYS A 166 -22.53 19.29 -0.56
C LYS A 166 -23.91 19.28 0.09
N GLY A 167 -24.81 18.50 -0.49
CA GLY A 167 -26.12 18.16 0.06
C GLY A 167 -26.09 16.80 0.75
N ALA A 168 -27.22 16.10 0.74
CA ALA A 168 -27.34 14.77 1.31
C ALA A 168 -26.40 13.76 0.61
N GLN A 169 -25.90 12.78 1.38
CA GLN A 169 -25.06 11.68 0.89
C GLN A 169 -23.80 12.14 0.13
N ASP A 170 -23.23 13.28 0.55
CA ASP A 170 -22.02 13.85 -0.04
C ASP A 170 -22.15 14.28 -1.51
N LYS A 171 -23.38 14.39 -2.04
CA LYS A 171 -23.62 14.85 -3.41
C LYS A 171 -23.44 16.38 -3.50
N PRO A 172 -22.67 16.93 -4.47
CA PRO A 172 -22.60 18.37 -4.69
C PRO A 172 -23.99 19.03 -4.84
N LYS A 173 -24.20 20.21 -4.25
CA LYS A 173 -25.46 20.96 -4.43
C LYS A 173 -25.64 21.48 -5.85
N THR A 174 -24.53 21.81 -6.50
CA THR A 174 -24.48 22.14 -7.93
C THR A 174 -23.74 21.02 -8.63
N ASP A 175 -24.35 20.44 -9.65
CA ASP A 175 -23.78 19.33 -10.39
C ASP A 175 -22.43 19.71 -11.01
N ILE A 176 -21.42 18.87 -10.76
CA ILE A 176 -20.12 18.96 -11.40
C ILE A 176 -20.12 17.98 -12.55
N VAL A 177 -20.42 18.51 -13.74
CA VAL A 177 -20.61 17.71 -14.95
C VAL A 177 -19.27 17.42 -15.63
N LEU A 178 -19.09 16.18 -16.08
CA LEU A 178 -18.12 15.78 -17.10
C LEU A 178 -18.69 16.18 -18.45
N GLU A 179 -18.34 17.37 -18.91
CA GLU A 179 -18.83 17.92 -20.18
C GLU A 179 -18.36 17.08 -21.35
N LYS A 180 -17.10 16.61 -21.28
CA LYS A 180 -16.52 15.73 -22.29
C LYS A 180 -15.36 14.90 -21.74
N VAL A 181 -15.28 13.62 -22.12
CA VAL A 181 -14.08 12.80 -21.88
C VAL A 181 -13.38 12.51 -23.21
N SER A 182 -12.21 13.11 -23.43
CA SER A 182 -11.43 12.94 -24.66
C SER A 182 -10.22 12.05 -24.42
N VAL A 183 -10.00 11.05 -25.27
CA VAL A 183 -8.86 10.11 -25.18
C VAL A 183 -7.85 10.43 -26.27
N PHE A 184 -6.56 10.41 -25.91
CA PHE A 184 -5.47 10.61 -26.86
C PHE A 184 -4.21 9.87 -26.41
N SER A 185 -3.30 9.64 -27.36
CA SER A 185 -2.01 9.02 -27.10
C SER A 185 -0.86 9.92 -27.53
N LYS A 186 0.31 9.66 -26.93
CA LYS A 186 1.60 10.21 -27.33
C LYS A 186 2.57 9.05 -27.55
N GLY A 187 3.34 9.13 -28.63
CA GLY A 187 4.21 8.04 -29.08
C GLY A 187 3.53 7.08 -30.04
N ASP A 188 4.32 6.18 -30.62
CA ASP A 188 3.88 5.31 -31.73
C ASP A 188 3.18 4.03 -31.26
N GLU A 189 3.45 3.59 -30.01
CA GLU A 189 2.93 2.35 -29.40
C GLU A 189 1.39 2.25 -29.48
N TYR A 190 0.69 3.39 -29.41
CA TYR A 190 -0.76 3.46 -29.28
C TYR A 190 -1.49 3.93 -30.55
N LYS A 191 -0.81 4.09 -31.70
CA LYS A 191 -1.42 4.55 -32.95
C LYS A 191 -2.59 3.67 -33.44
N HIS A 192 -2.57 2.38 -33.06
CA HIS A 192 -3.57 1.39 -33.44
C HIS A 192 -4.26 0.75 -32.24
N TYR A 193 -4.29 1.46 -31.09
CA TYR A 193 -4.95 0.96 -29.89
C TYR A 193 -6.46 0.81 -30.13
N ASP A 194 -6.99 -0.39 -29.86
CA ASP A 194 -8.41 -0.72 -29.99
C ASP A 194 -8.98 -1.14 -28.63
N ALA A 195 -9.57 -0.17 -27.95
CA ALA A 195 -10.14 -0.35 -26.62
C ALA A 195 -11.27 -1.39 -26.59
N ALA A 196 -12.13 -1.43 -27.61
CA ALA A 196 -13.24 -2.38 -27.62
C ALA A 196 -12.74 -3.81 -27.79
N LYS A 197 -11.75 -4.02 -28.67
CA LYS A 197 -11.10 -5.33 -28.83
C LYS A 197 -10.36 -5.74 -27.56
N THR A 198 -9.51 -4.87 -27.01
CA THR A 198 -8.75 -5.15 -25.77
C THR A 198 -9.68 -5.49 -24.61
N PHE A 199 -10.80 -4.77 -24.45
CA PHE A 199 -11.77 -5.07 -23.40
C PHE A 199 -12.43 -6.44 -23.60
N ASN A 200 -12.92 -6.73 -24.80
CA ASN A 200 -13.65 -7.96 -25.08
C ASN A 200 -12.77 -9.21 -25.00
N GLU A 201 -11.55 -9.16 -25.56
CA GLU A 201 -10.60 -10.28 -25.52
C GLU A 201 -9.91 -10.39 -24.15
N GLY A 202 -9.73 -9.28 -23.45
CA GLY A 202 -8.97 -9.21 -22.20
C GLY A 202 -9.74 -9.70 -20.98
N LYS A 203 -11.06 -9.53 -20.92
CA LYS A 203 -11.90 -9.97 -19.78
C LYS A 203 -11.63 -11.42 -19.36
N ALA A 204 -11.57 -12.33 -20.34
CA ALA A 204 -11.34 -13.75 -20.08
C ALA A 204 -9.95 -14.04 -19.46
N LYS A 205 -9.00 -13.12 -19.59
CA LYS A 205 -7.62 -13.26 -19.08
C LYS A 205 -7.43 -12.66 -17.69
N ILE A 206 -8.38 -11.88 -17.16
CA ILE A 206 -8.22 -11.22 -15.85
C ILE A 206 -7.97 -12.26 -14.75
N ALA A 207 -8.76 -13.34 -14.72
CA ALA A 207 -8.62 -14.38 -13.69
C ALA A 207 -7.24 -15.05 -13.72
N GLU A 208 -6.71 -15.36 -14.91
CA GLU A 208 -5.38 -15.93 -15.09
C GLU A 208 -4.28 -14.94 -14.67
N ASN A 209 -4.38 -13.69 -15.10
CA ASN A 209 -3.43 -12.63 -14.76
C ASN A 209 -3.41 -12.38 -13.25
N ASN A 210 -4.57 -12.36 -12.59
CA ASN A 210 -4.67 -12.22 -11.14
C ASN A 210 -4.02 -13.38 -10.39
N LYS A 211 -4.17 -14.61 -10.90
CA LYS A 211 -3.49 -15.79 -10.35
C LYS A 211 -1.97 -15.70 -10.52
N ALA A 212 -1.50 -15.29 -11.69
CA ALA A 212 -0.08 -15.08 -11.95
C ALA A 212 0.51 -13.97 -11.06
N PHE A 213 -0.23 -12.87 -10.86
CA PHE A 213 0.15 -11.79 -9.97
C PHE A 213 0.26 -12.27 -8.51
N ALA A 214 -0.74 -12.99 -8.00
CA ALA A 214 -0.72 -13.54 -6.65
C ALA A 214 0.46 -14.52 -6.44
N ALA A 215 0.74 -15.37 -7.43
CA ALA A 215 1.89 -16.29 -7.38
C ALA A 215 3.23 -15.52 -7.35
N LYS A 216 3.33 -14.43 -8.11
CA LYS A 216 4.51 -13.55 -8.10
C LYS A 216 4.68 -12.86 -6.74
N GLU A 217 3.61 -12.33 -6.15
CA GLU A 217 3.64 -11.73 -4.80
C GLU A 217 4.08 -12.75 -3.74
N GLU A 218 3.56 -13.97 -3.80
CA GLU A 218 3.95 -15.04 -2.88
C GLU A 218 5.43 -15.43 -3.04
N ALA A 219 5.90 -15.56 -4.29
CA ALA A 219 7.30 -15.86 -4.57
C ALA A 219 8.25 -14.74 -4.11
N GLU A 220 7.89 -13.48 -4.33
CA GLU A 220 8.67 -12.33 -3.84
C GLU A 220 8.68 -12.26 -2.31
N LYS A 221 7.56 -12.57 -1.65
CA LYS A 221 7.49 -12.66 -0.19
C LYS A 221 8.41 -13.76 0.35
N LYS A 222 8.34 -14.98 -0.21
CA LYS A 222 9.23 -16.09 0.17
C LYS A 222 10.69 -15.74 -0.02
N LYS A 223 11.04 -15.13 -1.17
CA LYS A 223 12.41 -14.67 -1.45
C LYS A 223 12.90 -13.67 -0.40
N LYS A 224 12.06 -12.69 -0.02
CA LYS A 224 12.42 -11.73 1.03
C LYS A 224 12.58 -12.38 2.40
N GLU A 225 11.76 -13.37 2.73
CA GLU A 225 11.87 -14.15 3.98
C GLU A 225 13.15 -14.99 4.00
N GLU A 226 13.51 -15.62 2.90
CA GLU A 226 14.76 -16.38 2.73
C GLU A 226 15.99 -15.46 2.81
N GLU A 227 15.97 -14.31 2.13
CA GLU A 227 17.02 -13.29 2.20
C GLU A 227 17.17 -12.74 3.62
N PHE A 228 16.05 -12.47 4.31
CA PHE A 228 16.06 -12.01 5.70
C PHE A 228 16.66 -13.07 6.62
N LYS A 229 16.25 -14.34 6.48
CA LYS A 229 16.81 -15.46 7.24
C LYS A 229 18.31 -15.62 7.01
N ALA A 230 18.77 -15.61 5.76
CA ALA A 230 20.17 -15.75 5.41
C ALA A 230 21.03 -14.59 5.95
N ASN A 231 20.51 -13.36 5.87
CA ASN A 231 21.17 -12.18 6.43
C ASN A 231 21.31 -12.29 7.95
N GLN A 232 20.26 -12.75 8.64
CA GLN A 232 20.34 -12.98 10.09
C GLN A 232 21.35 -14.06 10.46
N GLU A 233 21.32 -15.22 9.79
CA GLU A 233 22.27 -16.31 10.05
C GLU A 233 23.72 -15.82 9.93
N LYS A 234 24.02 -15.06 8.88
CA LYS A 234 25.35 -14.46 8.67
C LYS A 234 25.75 -13.50 9.81
N LEU A 235 24.85 -12.64 10.26
CA LEU A 235 25.12 -11.67 11.33
C LEU A 235 25.28 -12.36 12.68
N VAL A 236 24.43 -13.35 12.95
CA VAL A 236 24.44 -14.15 14.18
C VAL A 236 25.75 -14.92 14.35
N GLU A 237 26.30 -15.52 13.29
CA GLU A 237 27.58 -16.23 13.37
C GLU A 237 28.71 -15.34 13.89
N ASN A 238 28.76 -14.08 13.45
CA ASN A 238 29.75 -13.12 13.95
C ASN A 238 29.50 -12.74 15.43
N LEU A 239 28.24 -12.64 15.84
CA LEU A 239 27.87 -12.24 17.20
C LEU A 239 28.09 -13.35 18.23
N LYS A 240 28.03 -14.62 17.83
CA LYS A 240 28.30 -15.77 18.71
C LYS A 240 29.74 -15.83 19.22
N ALA A 241 30.67 -15.12 18.58
CA ALA A 241 32.08 -15.14 18.93
C ALA A 241 32.31 -14.70 20.40
N GLY A 242 32.80 -15.61 21.24
CA GLY A 242 33.05 -15.35 22.65
C GLY A 242 31.80 -15.34 23.55
N MET A 243 30.65 -15.81 23.04
CA MET A 243 29.46 -16.07 23.85
C MET A 243 29.42 -17.52 24.33
N GLN A 244 28.82 -17.73 25.51
CA GLN A 244 28.43 -19.04 26.01
C GLN A 244 27.05 -19.41 25.48
N LYS A 245 26.76 -20.71 25.36
CA LYS A 245 25.47 -21.23 24.89
C LYS A 245 24.85 -22.11 25.96
N THR A 246 23.58 -21.88 26.27
CA THR A 246 22.79 -22.73 27.18
C THR A 246 22.15 -23.91 26.42
N GLU A 247 21.58 -24.88 27.14
CA GLU A 247 20.90 -26.04 26.55
C GLU A 247 19.68 -25.67 25.71
N SER A 248 18.95 -24.62 26.09
CA SER A 248 17.78 -24.13 25.35
C SER A 248 18.16 -23.40 24.05
N GLY A 249 19.45 -23.07 23.88
CA GLY A 249 20.00 -22.40 22.71
C GLY A 249 20.19 -20.89 22.87
N LEU A 250 19.97 -20.34 24.06
CA LEU A 250 20.33 -18.95 24.38
C LEU A 250 21.85 -18.77 24.33
N TYR A 251 22.30 -17.69 23.70
CA TYR A 251 23.69 -17.27 23.77
C TYR A 251 23.82 -16.06 24.70
N TYR A 252 24.88 -16.01 25.49
CA TYR A 252 25.11 -14.89 26.40
C TYR A 252 26.60 -14.63 26.65
N LYS A 253 26.91 -13.39 27.03
CA LYS A 253 28.24 -12.98 27.47
C LYS A 253 28.09 -11.96 28.58
N ILE A 254 28.58 -12.28 29.78
CA ILE A 254 28.70 -11.31 30.87
C ILE A 254 29.75 -10.28 30.44
N THR A 255 29.35 -9.01 30.39
CA THR A 255 30.18 -7.88 29.96
C THR A 255 30.75 -7.10 31.14
N LYS A 256 30.13 -7.21 32.31
CA LYS A 256 30.61 -6.69 33.60
C LYS A 256 30.19 -7.63 34.71
N THR A 257 31.13 -8.05 35.53
CA THR A 257 30.91 -8.92 36.69
C THR A 257 30.68 -8.11 37.98
N ALA A 258 29.94 -8.68 38.92
CA ALA A 258 29.68 -8.11 40.24
C ALA A 258 29.41 -9.23 41.26
N ASP A 259 29.60 -8.93 42.54
CA ASP A 259 29.41 -9.90 43.65
C ASP A 259 28.00 -9.86 44.25
N GLY A 260 27.00 -9.43 43.47
CA GLY A 260 25.63 -9.25 43.90
C GLY A 260 24.82 -10.55 44.07
N LYS A 261 23.58 -10.40 44.54
CA LYS A 261 22.63 -11.51 44.70
C LYS A 261 22.21 -12.06 43.34
N ALA A 262 22.19 -13.39 43.19
CA ALA A 262 21.59 -14.05 42.04
C ALA A 262 20.06 -14.16 42.23
N PRO A 263 19.24 -13.81 41.23
CA PRO A 263 17.79 -13.94 41.29
C PRO A 263 17.38 -15.42 41.19
N LYS A 264 16.18 -15.71 41.70
CA LYS A 264 15.53 -17.03 41.60
C LYS A 264 14.25 -16.92 40.78
N VAL A 265 13.80 -18.06 40.26
CA VAL A 265 12.49 -18.15 39.59
C VAL A 265 11.40 -17.63 40.53
N GLY A 266 10.60 -16.69 40.05
CA GLY A 266 9.54 -16.02 40.80
C GLY A 266 9.96 -14.72 41.49
N ASP A 267 11.25 -14.39 41.56
CA ASP A 267 11.70 -13.11 42.09
C ASP A 267 11.27 -11.96 41.16
N ASN A 268 10.97 -10.81 41.75
CA ASN A 268 10.88 -9.56 41.01
C ASN A 268 12.28 -8.96 40.86
N VAL A 269 12.65 -8.59 39.64
CA VAL A 269 13.95 -8.00 39.32
C VAL A 269 13.76 -6.66 38.64
N SER A 270 14.70 -5.74 38.88
CA SER A 270 14.78 -4.46 38.17
C SER A 270 15.89 -4.52 37.15
N VAL A 271 15.57 -4.29 35.87
CA VAL A 271 16.49 -4.52 34.75
C VAL A 271 16.53 -3.30 33.83
N HIS A 272 17.74 -2.83 33.54
CA HIS A 272 17.98 -1.96 32.39
C HIS A 272 18.27 -2.80 31.15
N TYR A 273 17.81 -2.36 29.98
CA TYR A 273 18.01 -3.08 28.73
C TYR A 273 18.05 -2.16 27.51
N ALA A 274 18.74 -2.63 26.46
CA ALA A 274 18.59 -2.16 25.08
C ALA A 274 18.37 -3.38 24.17
N GLY A 275 17.22 -3.43 23.50
CA GLY A 275 16.83 -4.48 22.57
C GLY A 275 17.08 -4.07 21.12
N LYS A 276 17.82 -4.89 20.38
CA LYS A 276 18.23 -4.65 18.99
C LYS A 276 18.02 -5.89 18.13
N LEU A 277 17.80 -5.67 16.83
CA LEU A 277 17.98 -6.71 15.81
C LEU A 277 19.47 -6.98 15.59
N VAL A 278 19.80 -8.10 14.96
CA VAL A 278 21.19 -8.51 14.70
C VAL A 278 21.93 -7.62 13.69
N ASP A 279 21.21 -6.77 12.97
CA ASP A 279 21.78 -5.72 12.12
C ASP A 279 22.10 -4.42 12.89
N GLY A 280 21.83 -4.38 14.20
CA GLY A 280 22.05 -3.24 15.08
C GLY A 280 20.86 -2.31 15.24
N THR A 281 19.74 -2.54 14.51
CA THR A 281 18.53 -1.73 14.62
C THR A 281 17.92 -1.86 16.01
N GLU A 282 17.94 -0.79 16.80
CA GLU A 282 17.33 -0.77 18.14
C GLU A 282 15.82 -0.57 18.05
N PHE A 283 15.05 -1.45 18.71
CA PHE A 283 13.59 -1.37 18.75
C PHE A 283 13.05 -0.82 20.09
N ASP A 284 13.80 -0.98 21.19
CA ASP A 284 13.45 -0.42 22.49
C ASP A 284 14.67 -0.35 23.41
N SER A 285 14.70 0.64 24.31
CA SER A 285 15.78 0.81 25.28
C SER A 285 15.30 1.56 26.50
N SER A 286 15.46 0.95 27.67
CA SER A 286 15.16 1.58 28.96
C SER A 286 16.25 2.58 29.38
N PHE A 287 17.48 2.42 28.88
CA PHE A 287 18.57 3.38 29.10
C PHE A 287 18.23 4.77 28.53
N LYS A 288 17.55 4.83 27.38
CA LYS A 288 17.08 6.10 26.79
C LYS A 288 16.10 6.86 27.67
N ARG A 289 15.35 6.14 28.51
CA ARG A 289 14.38 6.69 29.45
C ARG A 289 14.96 6.86 30.86
N ASN A 290 16.15 6.31 31.11
CA ASN A 290 16.79 6.23 32.41
C ASN A 290 15.87 5.65 33.51
N GLU A 291 15.01 4.70 33.12
CA GLU A 291 14.04 4.06 34.01
C GLU A 291 14.09 2.54 33.79
N PRO A 292 14.61 1.74 34.74
CA PRO A 292 14.62 0.29 34.61
C PRO A 292 13.20 -0.26 34.72
N ILE A 293 12.98 -1.46 34.17
CA ILE A 293 11.69 -2.13 34.28
C ILE A 293 11.72 -3.16 35.40
N ASP A 294 10.63 -3.25 36.14
CA ASP A 294 10.42 -4.29 37.14
C ASP A 294 9.61 -5.44 36.55
N ILE A 295 10.17 -6.64 36.57
CA ILE A 295 9.55 -7.83 36.00
C ILE A 295 9.69 -9.03 36.94
N PRO A 296 8.67 -9.90 37.05
CA PRO A 296 8.83 -11.22 37.64
C PRO A 296 9.57 -12.14 36.65
N ILE A 297 10.64 -12.80 37.10
CA ILE A 297 11.50 -13.60 36.22
C ILE A 297 11.25 -15.11 36.34
N GLY A 298 11.32 -15.83 35.22
CA GLY A 298 11.13 -17.28 35.16
C GLY A 298 9.67 -17.73 35.22
N MET A 299 8.72 -16.80 34.99
CA MET A 299 7.28 -17.06 35.13
C MET A 299 6.51 -17.01 33.80
N GLY A 300 7.19 -16.88 32.66
CA GLY A 300 6.56 -16.74 31.34
C GLY A 300 5.89 -15.39 31.13
N ARG A 301 6.30 -14.36 31.89
CA ARG A 301 5.77 -12.99 31.77
C ARG A 301 6.54 -12.13 30.77
N VAL A 302 7.74 -12.58 30.40
CA VAL A 302 8.59 -12.02 29.34
C VAL A 302 8.96 -13.12 28.35
N ILE A 303 9.71 -12.76 27.30
CA ILE A 303 10.20 -13.76 26.33
C ILE A 303 11.11 -14.79 27.04
N LYS A 304 11.09 -16.05 26.55
CA LYS A 304 11.83 -17.16 27.18
C LYS A 304 13.33 -16.85 27.35
N GLY A 305 13.94 -16.16 26.37
CA GLY A 305 15.35 -15.79 26.46
C GLY A 305 15.66 -14.79 27.57
N TRP A 306 14.69 -13.98 28.00
CA TRP A 306 14.83 -13.12 29.19
C TRP A 306 14.63 -13.91 30.47
N ASP A 307 13.54 -14.69 30.55
CA ASP A 307 13.24 -15.53 31.70
C ASP A 307 14.44 -16.40 32.10
N GLU A 308 15.16 -16.93 31.10
CA GLU A 308 16.39 -17.68 31.31
C GLU A 308 17.62 -16.78 31.46
N GLY A 309 17.81 -15.81 30.55
CA GLY A 309 19.04 -15.03 30.47
C GLY A 309 19.30 -14.16 31.70
N ILE A 310 18.26 -13.57 32.30
CA ILE A 310 18.41 -12.75 33.50
C ILE A 310 18.75 -13.60 34.74
N LEU A 311 18.30 -14.87 34.78
CA LEU A 311 18.65 -15.81 35.85
C LEU A 311 20.14 -16.20 35.83
N LEU A 312 20.87 -15.92 34.74
CA LEU A 312 22.31 -16.16 34.63
C LEU A 312 23.15 -15.03 35.26
N LEU A 313 22.55 -13.87 35.56
CA LEU A 313 23.23 -12.69 36.09
C LEU A 313 23.14 -12.61 37.61
N LYS A 314 24.03 -11.82 38.19
CA LYS A 314 23.95 -11.30 39.56
C LYS A 314 23.61 -9.81 39.55
N GLU A 315 23.04 -9.34 40.65
CA GLU A 315 22.82 -7.91 40.86
C GLU A 315 24.11 -7.09 40.61
N GLY A 316 23.99 -6.05 39.79
CA GLY A 316 25.09 -5.20 39.33
C GLY A 316 25.83 -5.70 38.08
N GLU A 317 25.55 -6.91 37.59
CA GLU A 317 26.14 -7.43 36.36
C GLU A 317 25.45 -6.88 35.12
N THR A 318 26.25 -6.77 34.06
CA THR A 318 25.76 -6.52 32.71
C THR A 318 26.07 -7.70 31.82
N ALA A 319 25.19 -7.99 30.87
CA ALA A 319 25.40 -9.03 29.88
C ALA A 319 24.82 -8.64 28.52
N THR A 320 25.39 -9.21 27.47
CA THR A 320 24.74 -9.23 26.16
C THR A 320 24.13 -10.62 25.97
N LEU A 321 22.84 -10.67 25.70
CA LEU A 321 22.07 -11.86 25.36
C LEU A 321 21.83 -11.87 23.84
N LEU A 322 22.08 -13.00 23.19
CA LEU A 322 21.72 -13.25 21.80
C LEU A 322 20.69 -14.37 21.76
N ILE A 323 19.45 -14.00 21.47
CA ILE A 323 18.26 -14.82 21.68
C ILE A 323 17.76 -15.33 20.32
N PRO A 324 17.69 -16.66 20.12
CA PRO A 324 17.13 -17.22 18.90
C PRO A 324 15.62 -16.97 18.79
N PRO A 325 15.04 -17.01 17.57
CA PRO A 325 13.63 -16.69 17.36
C PRO A 325 12.65 -17.53 18.19
N ALA A 326 12.96 -18.82 18.40
CA ALA A 326 12.15 -19.75 19.19
C ALA A 326 12.07 -19.39 20.69
N MET A 327 13.01 -18.58 21.19
CA MET A 327 13.05 -18.05 22.55
C MET A 327 12.64 -16.58 22.64
N ALA A 328 12.35 -15.97 21.48
CA ALA A 328 11.86 -14.60 21.33
C ALA A 328 10.39 -14.62 20.88
N TYR A 329 10.07 -13.96 19.75
CA TYR A 329 8.70 -13.81 19.24
C TYR A 329 8.32 -14.76 18.09
N GLY A 330 9.24 -15.65 17.67
CA GLY A 330 9.00 -16.67 16.64
C GLY A 330 8.43 -16.13 15.32
N GLU A 331 7.63 -16.95 14.63
CA GLU A 331 6.99 -16.61 13.33
C GLU A 331 6.02 -15.43 13.41
N ARG A 332 5.61 -15.02 14.60
CA ARG A 332 4.66 -13.91 14.77
C ARG A 332 5.35 -12.55 14.70
N GLY A 333 6.60 -12.45 15.16
CA GLY A 333 7.24 -11.15 15.41
C GLY A 333 6.50 -10.34 16.48
N ALA A 334 6.83 -9.05 16.63
CA ALA A 334 6.20 -8.18 17.61
C ALA A 334 6.20 -6.69 17.24
N GLY A 335 5.10 -6.01 17.59
CA GLY A 335 5.00 -4.54 17.62
C GLY A 335 5.18 -3.83 16.27
N GLY A 336 5.20 -4.54 15.14
CA GLY A 336 5.52 -3.97 13.83
C GLY A 336 6.99 -3.55 13.65
N VAL A 337 7.81 -3.70 14.69
CA VAL A 337 9.23 -3.31 14.73
C VAL A 337 10.16 -4.53 14.82
N ILE A 338 9.64 -5.69 15.23
CA ILE A 338 10.35 -6.96 15.23
C ILE A 338 9.73 -7.86 14.17
N PRO A 339 10.42 -8.10 13.03
CA PRO A 339 9.95 -9.02 12.01
C PRO A 339 9.79 -10.47 12.53
N PRO A 340 8.92 -11.28 11.91
CA PRO A 340 8.88 -12.72 12.11
C PRO A 340 10.26 -13.38 12.05
N ASN A 341 10.49 -14.38 12.89
CA ASN A 341 11.71 -15.18 12.93
C ASN A 341 13.00 -14.37 13.17
N SER A 342 12.91 -13.26 13.90
CA SER A 342 14.08 -12.44 14.26
C SER A 342 14.86 -13.01 15.46
N TRP A 343 16.18 -13.10 15.32
CA TRP A 343 17.14 -13.14 16.40
C TRP A 343 17.23 -11.76 17.05
N LEU A 344 17.31 -11.74 18.37
CA LEU A 344 17.37 -10.50 19.13
C LEU A 344 18.68 -10.42 19.91
N VAL A 345 19.23 -9.21 19.98
CA VAL A 345 20.35 -8.87 20.85
C VAL A 345 19.80 -8.00 21.97
N PHE A 346 20.06 -8.38 23.21
CA PHE A 346 19.74 -7.57 24.37
C PHE A 346 20.99 -7.29 25.19
N ASP A 347 21.35 -6.01 25.31
CA ASP A 347 22.29 -5.57 26.32
C ASP A 347 21.49 -5.30 27.59
N VAL A 348 21.74 -6.04 28.67
CA VAL A 348 20.99 -5.97 29.93
C VAL A 348 21.91 -5.64 31.10
N GLU A 349 21.34 -4.96 32.09
CA GLU A 349 21.94 -4.72 33.40
C GLU A 349 20.93 -5.12 34.48
N LEU A 350 21.30 -6.09 35.32
CA LEU A 350 20.48 -6.48 36.45
C LEU A 350 20.71 -5.49 37.60
N VAL A 351 19.85 -4.49 37.72
CA VAL A 351 20.00 -3.40 38.70
C VAL A 351 19.71 -3.89 40.12
N LYS A 352 18.67 -4.72 40.31
CA LYS A 352 18.28 -5.18 41.64
C LYS A 352 17.47 -6.47 41.64
N VAL A 353 17.68 -7.33 42.64
CA VAL A 353 16.81 -8.47 42.98
C VAL A 353 15.97 -8.10 44.21
N LYS A 354 14.64 -8.11 44.09
CA LYS A 354 13.72 -7.62 45.13
C LYS A 354 13.26 -8.69 46.11
#